data_AF-A0A1B6DIJ2-F1
#
_entry.id   AF-A0A1B6DIJ2-F1
#
_cell.length_a   1.000
_cell.length_b   1.000
_cell.length_c   1.000
_cell.angle_alpha   90.00
_cell.angle_beta   90.00
_cell.angle_gamma   90.00
#
_symmetry.space_group_name_H-M   'P 1'
#
loop_
_entity.id
_entity.type
_entity.pdbx_description
1 polymer ?
#
loop_
_entity_poly.entity_id
_entity_poly.type
_entity_poly.pdbx_seq_one_letter_code
_entity_poly.pdbx_strand_id
1 'polypeptide(L)'
;RLRKCLSSVERSRVNEMDLSKEVKTSHGSADFEEAISLAGRGKFSYLVLITGGFAMMISLLATVDVTYVLPSAECELKLEKKDRGTLSGAFFIGIIVSSHLLGFLSDTLGRRYILVRSLFINIFVYIIASMSPNYWVLLIMRFITGIVLCGLLTCGIVYVGEFHSNKHRTQAVMALSSLAVGAFVYCAALGWLILPNEVSLPLFGLYTFTPWRLYYILLGVVPSVIVGIIVFFLPESPKYLLACGKTEEALEILKKVYSINKGKPKDQYPVCFYS
;
A
#
# COMPACT_ATOMS: atom_id res chain seq x y z
N ARG A 1 -8.79 33.55 -35.98
CA ARG A 1 -7.92 34.71 -35.66
C ARG A 1 -7.35 34.50 -34.25
N LEU A 2 -6.21 33.84 -34.09
CA LEU A 2 -5.50 33.72 -32.80
C LEU A 2 -3.99 33.80 -33.09
N ARG A 3 -3.30 34.68 -32.34
CA ARG A 3 -1.91 35.15 -32.57
C ARG A 3 -0.95 34.57 -31.53
N LYS A 4 0.30 34.38 -31.98
CA LYS A 4 1.50 34.00 -31.21
C LYS A 4 1.83 34.99 -30.09
N CYS A 5 2.36 34.48 -28.98
CA CYS A 5 3.28 35.22 -28.12
C CYS A 5 4.71 34.84 -28.51
N LEU A 6 5.39 35.73 -29.25
CA LEU A 6 6.83 35.70 -29.49
C LEU A 6 7.49 36.59 -28.44
N SER A 7 8.49 36.07 -27.72
CA SER A 7 9.55 36.90 -27.15
C SER A 7 10.86 36.52 -27.83
N SER A 8 11.32 37.45 -28.66
CA SER A 8 12.65 37.61 -29.26
C SER A 8 13.66 36.48 -29.04
N VAL A 9 13.97 35.72 -30.10
CA VAL A 9 15.31 35.53 -30.73
C VAL A 9 15.07 34.58 -31.90
N GLU A 10 14.60 35.13 -33.01
CA GLU A 10 14.38 34.41 -34.26
C GLU A 10 15.30 35.03 -35.32
N ARG A 11 16.57 34.62 -35.29
CA ARG A 11 17.51 34.91 -36.38
C ARG A 11 18.57 33.83 -36.46
N SER A 12 18.23 32.71 -37.09
CA SER A 12 19.12 31.83 -37.86
C SER A 12 18.30 30.70 -38.49
N ARG A 13 17.56 31.04 -39.55
CA ARG A 13 16.85 30.11 -40.45
C ARG A 13 17.88 29.32 -41.27
N VAL A 14 18.23 28.10 -40.86
CA VAL A 14 18.82 27.07 -41.76
C VAL A 14 18.39 25.64 -41.38
N ASN A 15 17.94 25.34 -40.15
CA ASN A 15 17.60 23.96 -39.73
C ASN A 15 16.13 23.54 -39.94
N GLU A 16 15.40 24.20 -40.86
CA GLU A 16 13.94 24.07 -41.00
C GLU A 16 13.44 22.74 -41.62
N MET A 17 14.33 21.84 -42.08
CA MET A 17 13.90 20.54 -42.64
C MET A 17 14.06 19.35 -41.68
N ASP A 18 15.06 19.32 -40.79
CA ASP A 18 15.25 18.21 -39.85
C ASP A 18 14.44 18.34 -38.56
N LEU A 19 14.00 19.56 -38.20
CA LEU A 19 13.20 19.80 -36.99
C LEU A 19 11.70 19.48 -37.15
N SER A 20 11.28 19.07 -38.35
CA SER A 20 9.88 18.72 -38.65
C SER A 20 9.50 17.30 -38.18
N LYS A 21 10.49 16.45 -37.84
CA LYS A 21 10.27 15.09 -37.32
C LYS A 21 10.35 14.96 -35.80
N GLU A 22 11.04 15.88 -35.11
CA GLU A 22 11.17 15.83 -33.64
C GLU A 22 10.20 16.75 -32.88
N VAL A 23 9.50 17.66 -33.55
CA VAL A 23 8.44 18.49 -32.94
C VAL A 23 7.06 18.02 -33.41
N LYS A 24 6.75 16.76 -33.11
CA LYS A 24 5.37 16.30 -32.89
C LYS A 24 5.13 16.17 -31.40
N THR A 25 5.38 17.25 -30.64
CA THR A 25 4.80 17.40 -29.33
C THR A 25 3.32 17.68 -29.52
N SER A 26 2.52 16.66 -29.21
CA SER A 26 1.09 16.70 -28.97
C SER A 26 0.68 18.02 -28.28
N HIS A 27 0.05 18.93 -29.03
CA HIS A 27 -0.75 20.01 -28.48
C HIS A 27 -2.20 19.51 -28.31
N GLY A 28 -2.38 18.67 -27.29
CA GLY A 28 -3.65 18.30 -26.67
C GLY A 28 -3.44 18.29 -25.16
N SER A 29 -4.49 18.35 -24.34
CA SER A 29 -4.34 18.10 -22.91
C SER A 29 -3.60 16.77 -22.75
N ALA A 30 -2.45 16.76 -22.07
CA ALA A 30 -1.71 15.51 -21.88
C ALA A 30 -2.66 14.53 -21.17
N ASP A 31 -2.88 13.37 -21.80
CA ASP A 31 -3.57 12.27 -21.14
C ASP A 31 -2.82 11.98 -19.83
N PHE A 32 -3.53 11.55 -18.78
CA PHE A 32 -2.92 11.27 -17.48
C PHE A 32 -1.68 10.37 -17.62
N GLU A 33 -1.77 9.42 -18.56
CA GLU A 33 -0.71 8.49 -18.88
C GLU A 33 0.55 9.17 -19.47
N GLU A 34 0.38 10.19 -20.31
CA GLU A 34 1.47 11.01 -20.82
C GLU A 34 2.08 11.84 -19.67
N ALA A 35 1.25 12.45 -18.83
CA ALA A 35 1.69 13.26 -17.70
C ALA A 35 2.53 12.48 -16.67
N ILE A 36 2.10 11.26 -16.32
CA ILE A 36 2.87 10.38 -15.41
C ILE A 36 4.14 9.84 -16.08
N SER A 37 4.10 9.61 -17.40
CA SER A 37 5.30 9.20 -18.15
C SER A 37 6.38 10.30 -18.15
N LEU A 38 5.97 11.57 -18.26
CA LEU A 38 6.84 12.75 -18.21
C LEU A 38 7.38 13.01 -16.80
N ALA A 39 6.58 12.71 -15.76
CA ALA A 39 7.06 12.72 -14.37
C ALA A 39 8.23 11.72 -14.17
N GLY A 40 8.27 10.66 -14.98
CA GLY A 40 9.33 9.68 -15.04
C GLY A 40 9.37 8.74 -13.84
N ARG A 41 10.29 7.78 -13.87
CA ARG A 41 10.54 6.81 -12.79
C ARG A 41 11.80 7.20 -12.03
N GLY A 42 11.72 7.27 -10.71
CA GLY A 42 12.85 7.63 -9.85
C GLY A 42 12.59 7.32 -8.38
N LYS A 43 13.22 8.08 -7.48
CA LYS A 43 13.19 7.84 -6.02
C LYS A 43 11.77 7.75 -5.45
N PHE A 44 10.85 8.60 -5.91
CA PHE A 44 9.48 8.59 -5.44
C PHE A 44 8.74 7.32 -5.88
N SER A 45 8.91 6.90 -7.14
CA SER A 45 8.30 5.68 -7.66
C SER A 45 8.79 4.43 -6.91
N TYR A 46 10.09 4.36 -6.58
CA TYR A 46 10.64 3.27 -5.76
C TYR A 46 10.15 3.32 -4.31
N LEU A 47 10.01 4.50 -3.71
CA LEU A 47 9.44 4.65 -2.38
C LEU A 47 8.01 4.08 -2.34
N VAL A 48 7.15 4.50 -3.28
CA VAL A 48 5.78 3.99 -3.39
C VAL A 48 5.75 2.48 -3.62
N LEU A 49 6.62 1.96 -4.48
CA LEU A 49 6.73 0.53 -4.73
C LEU A 49 7.12 -0.26 -3.48
N ILE A 50 8.14 0.18 -2.74
CA ILE A 50 8.62 -0.49 -1.54
C ILE A 50 7.56 -0.45 -0.45
N THR A 51 6.98 0.73 -0.19
CA THR A 51 5.91 0.88 0.81
C THR A 51 4.68 0.05 0.46
N GLY A 52 4.27 0.02 -0.81
CA GLY A 52 3.22 -0.86 -1.29
C GLY A 52 3.58 -2.33 -1.08
N GLY A 53 4.84 -2.71 -1.34
CA GLY A 53 5.33 -4.08 -1.17
C GLY A 53 5.20 -4.56 0.27
N PHE A 54 5.58 -3.71 1.22
CA PHE A 54 5.39 -3.99 2.64
C PHE A 54 3.91 -3.98 3.05
N ALA A 55 3.06 -3.12 2.48
CA ALA A 55 1.61 -3.18 2.69
C ALA A 55 1.01 -4.54 2.21
N MET A 56 1.46 -5.02 1.05
CA MET A 56 1.07 -6.32 0.52
C MET A 56 1.62 -7.47 1.38
N MET A 57 2.85 -7.32 1.88
CA MET A 57 3.47 -8.24 2.83
C MET A 57 2.60 -8.40 4.09
N ILE A 58 2.10 -7.30 4.68
CA ILE A 58 1.20 -7.35 5.85
C ILE A 58 -0.05 -8.18 5.57
N SER A 59 -0.65 -8.02 4.38
CA SER A 59 -1.83 -8.79 3.99
C SER A 59 -1.52 -10.29 3.88
N LEU A 60 -0.36 -10.64 3.34
CA LEU A 60 0.08 -12.02 3.24
C LEU A 60 0.43 -12.61 4.61
N LEU A 61 1.05 -11.83 5.50
CA LEU A 61 1.36 -12.22 6.88
C LEU A 61 0.12 -12.71 7.62
N ALA A 62 -0.99 -11.99 7.51
CA ALA A 62 -2.25 -12.38 8.17
C ALA A 62 -2.87 -13.68 7.66
N THR A 63 -2.47 -14.13 6.48
CA THR A 63 -2.92 -15.43 5.93
C THR A 63 -2.10 -16.58 6.51
N VAL A 64 -0.83 -16.35 6.84
CA VAL A 64 0.12 -17.39 7.26
C VAL A 64 0.35 -17.43 8.78
N ASP A 65 0.07 -16.32 9.48
CA ASP A 65 0.32 -16.16 10.91
C ASP A 65 -0.33 -17.24 11.79
N VAL A 66 -1.51 -17.71 11.39
CA VAL A 66 -2.30 -18.72 12.11
C VAL A 66 -1.54 -20.03 12.23
N THR A 67 -0.78 -20.41 11.21
CA THR A 67 -0.03 -21.67 11.15
C THR A 67 1.06 -21.72 12.22
N TYR A 68 1.65 -20.57 12.57
CA TYR A 68 2.69 -20.46 13.60
C TYR A 68 2.12 -20.26 15.00
N VAL A 69 1.00 -19.56 15.12
CA VAL A 69 0.35 -19.30 16.42
C VAL A 69 -0.35 -20.54 16.97
N LEU A 70 -1.04 -21.31 16.11
CA LEU A 70 -1.90 -22.42 16.54
C LEU A 70 -1.19 -23.46 17.43
N PRO A 71 0.00 -23.98 17.08
CA PRO A 71 0.67 -24.98 17.92
C PRO A 71 1.04 -24.46 19.31
N SER A 72 1.41 -23.18 19.41
CA SER A 72 1.82 -22.56 20.67
C SER A 72 0.63 -22.14 21.54
N ALA A 73 -0.51 -21.81 20.92
CA ALA A 73 -1.73 -21.40 21.62
C ALA A 73 -2.69 -22.57 21.95
N GLU A 74 -2.39 -23.80 21.52
CA GLU A 74 -3.28 -24.97 21.61
C GLU A 74 -3.73 -25.28 23.04
N CYS A 75 -2.77 -25.35 23.98
CA CYS A 75 -3.06 -25.64 25.39
C CYS A 75 -3.80 -24.51 26.09
N GLU A 76 -3.49 -23.25 25.77
CA GLU A 76 -4.04 -22.07 26.43
C GLU A 76 -5.49 -21.80 25.98
N LEU A 77 -5.76 -21.89 24.67
CA LEU A 77 -7.07 -21.63 24.10
C LEU A 77 -7.97 -22.87 24.04
N LYS A 78 -7.47 -24.03 24.51
CA LYS A 78 -8.15 -25.34 24.48
C LYS A 78 -8.67 -25.70 23.08
N LEU A 79 -7.81 -25.56 22.08
CA LEU A 79 -8.19 -25.70 20.67
C LEU A 79 -8.43 -27.16 20.29
N GLU A 80 -9.54 -27.42 19.60
CA GLU A 80 -9.76 -28.69 18.90
C GLU A 80 -9.15 -28.67 17.50
N LYS A 81 -8.93 -29.85 16.90
CA LYS A 81 -8.42 -29.96 15.52
C LYS A 81 -9.30 -29.22 14.49
N LYS A 82 -10.63 -29.18 14.71
CA LYS A 82 -11.60 -28.48 13.84
C LYS A 82 -11.47 -26.96 13.91
N ASP A 83 -10.96 -26.44 15.03
CA ASP A 83 -10.85 -24.99 15.30
C ASP A 83 -9.77 -24.33 14.44
N ARG A 84 -8.76 -25.12 14.02
CA ARG A 84 -7.68 -24.65 13.15
C ARG A 84 -8.20 -24.22 11.77
N GLY A 85 -9.06 -25.04 11.18
CA GLY A 85 -9.64 -24.78 9.86
C GLY A 85 -10.63 -23.62 9.87
N THR A 86 -11.42 -23.52 10.94
CA THR A 86 -12.42 -22.45 11.10
C THR A 86 -11.78 -21.09 11.36
N LEU A 87 -10.65 -21.01 12.09
CA LEU A 87 -9.87 -19.77 12.23
C LEU A 87 -9.33 -19.24 10.91
N SER A 88 -8.76 -20.11 10.09
CA SER A 88 -8.28 -19.74 8.75
C SER A 88 -9.46 -19.34 7.85
N GLY A 89 -10.56 -20.12 7.89
CA GLY A 89 -11.78 -19.83 7.14
C GLY A 89 -12.40 -18.48 7.49
N ALA A 90 -12.46 -18.11 8.78
CA ALA A 90 -13.04 -16.85 9.24
C ALA A 90 -12.36 -15.62 8.62
N PHE A 91 -11.03 -15.64 8.46
CA PHE A 91 -10.28 -14.58 7.79
C PHE A 91 -10.72 -14.43 6.32
N PHE A 92 -10.79 -15.52 5.56
CA PHE A 92 -11.21 -15.48 4.16
C PHE A 92 -12.69 -15.08 4.00
N ILE A 93 -13.57 -15.54 4.89
CA ILE A 93 -14.97 -15.10 4.92
C ILE A 93 -15.04 -13.59 5.13
N GLY A 94 -14.22 -13.02 6.03
CA GLY A 94 -14.10 -11.58 6.23
C GLY A 94 -13.71 -10.82 4.96
N ILE A 95 -12.73 -11.34 4.20
CA ILE A 95 -12.34 -10.78 2.89
C ILE A 95 -13.51 -10.83 1.90
N ILE A 96 -14.18 -11.98 1.78
CA ILE A 96 -15.26 -12.17 0.81
C ILE A 96 -16.41 -11.20 1.10
N VAL A 97 -16.85 -11.13 2.35
CA VAL A 97 -17.97 -10.27 2.77
C VAL A 97 -17.65 -8.78 2.56
N SER A 98 -16.40 -8.37 2.80
CA SER A 98 -16.00 -6.96 2.70
C SER A 98 -15.59 -6.51 1.30
N SER A 99 -15.29 -7.44 0.38
CA SER A 99 -14.72 -7.16 -0.95
C SER A 99 -15.47 -6.10 -1.75
N HIS A 100 -16.78 -6.22 -1.86
CA HIS A 100 -17.61 -5.28 -2.62
C HIS A 100 -17.66 -3.91 -1.96
N LEU A 101 -17.84 -3.88 -0.64
CA LEU A 101 -17.95 -2.63 0.12
C LEU A 101 -16.64 -1.85 0.11
N LEU A 102 -15.51 -2.51 0.39
CA LEU A 102 -14.21 -1.86 0.42
C LEU A 102 -13.68 -1.52 -0.98
N GLY A 103 -14.04 -2.30 -2.00
CA GLY A 103 -13.82 -1.92 -3.40
C GLY A 103 -14.52 -0.60 -3.72
N PHE A 104 -15.83 -0.52 -3.48
CA PHE A 104 -16.60 0.72 -3.68
C PHE A 104 -16.04 1.90 -2.86
N LEU A 105 -15.65 1.64 -1.61
CA LEU A 105 -15.12 2.67 -0.72
C LEU A 105 -13.73 3.17 -1.18
N SER A 106 -12.91 2.29 -1.76
CA SER A 106 -11.60 2.65 -2.32
C SER A 106 -11.70 3.58 -3.52
N ASP A 107 -12.74 3.40 -4.34
CA ASP A 107 -12.97 4.22 -5.52
C ASP A 107 -13.56 5.58 -5.17
N THR A 108 -14.35 5.67 -4.09
CA THR A 108 -15.09 6.87 -3.69
C THR A 108 -14.41 7.75 -2.64
N LEU A 109 -13.71 7.18 -1.67
CA LEU A 109 -13.04 7.96 -0.59
C LEU A 109 -11.57 8.25 -0.87
N GLY A 110 -10.96 7.54 -1.84
CA GLY A 110 -9.55 7.66 -2.19
C GLY A 110 -8.70 6.52 -1.65
N ARG A 111 -7.59 6.26 -2.33
CA ARG A 111 -6.79 5.05 -2.11
C ARG A 111 -5.96 5.19 -0.84
N ARG A 112 -5.27 6.32 -0.66
CA ARG A 112 -4.50 6.59 0.57
C ARG A 112 -5.42 6.67 1.79
N TYR A 113 -6.59 7.29 1.68
CA TYR A 113 -7.55 7.39 2.77
C TYR A 113 -7.90 6.02 3.37
N ILE A 114 -8.17 5.02 2.51
CA ILE A 114 -8.49 3.66 2.92
C ILE A 114 -7.24 2.91 3.41
N LEU A 115 -6.11 3.00 2.69
CA LEU A 115 -4.85 2.36 3.09
C LEU A 115 -4.45 2.73 4.52
N VAL A 116 -4.44 4.03 4.83
CA VAL A 116 -4.05 4.55 6.15
C VAL A 116 -4.98 4.03 7.24
N ARG A 117 -6.30 4.08 7.02
CA ARG A 117 -7.28 3.59 8.00
C ARG A 117 -7.20 2.09 8.20
N SER A 118 -7.07 1.31 7.13
CA SER A 118 -6.88 -0.13 7.22
C SER A 118 -5.64 -0.48 8.03
N LEU A 119 -4.50 0.20 7.80
CA LEU A 119 -3.27 -0.04 8.57
C LEU A 119 -3.44 0.30 10.06
N PHE A 120 -4.07 1.43 10.39
CA PHE A 120 -4.32 1.81 11.78
C PHE A 120 -5.30 0.88 12.49
N ILE A 121 -6.42 0.52 11.84
CA ILE A 121 -7.38 -0.43 12.40
C ILE A 121 -6.71 -1.80 12.59
N ASN A 122 -5.87 -2.23 11.64
CA ASN A 122 -5.13 -3.48 11.74
C ASN A 122 -4.26 -3.54 13.00
N ILE A 123 -3.60 -2.44 13.37
CA ILE A 123 -2.81 -2.36 14.62
C ILE A 123 -3.69 -2.68 15.83
N PHE A 124 -4.85 -2.05 15.96
CA PHE A 124 -5.76 -2.30 17.08
C PHE A 124 -6.28 -3.74 17.09
N VAL A 125 -6.65 -4.27 15.92
CA VAL A 125 -7.15 -5.65 15.81
C VAL A 125 -6.09 -6.66 16.22
N TYR A 126 -4.82 -6.48 15.81
CA TYR A 126 -3.72 -7.37 16.24
C TYR A 126 -3.43 -7.29 17.74
N ILE A 127 -3.52 -6.09 18.34
CA ILE A 127 -3.36 -5.92 19.79
C ILE A 127 -4.48 -6.67 20.53
N ILE A 128 -5.74 -6.46 20.14
CA ILE A 128 -6.90 -7.11 20.78
C ILE A 128 -6.84 -8.63 20.60
N ALA A 129 -6.50 -9.09 19.40
CA ALA A 129 -6.33 -10.51 19.09
C ALA A 129 -5.22 -11.16 19.91
N SER A 130 -4.10 -10.46 20.13
CA SER A 130 -3.02 -10.92 21.00
C SER A 130 -3.45 -11.00 22.47
N MET A 131 -4.45 -10.23 22.89
CA MET A 131 -5.02 -10.28 24.25
C MET A 131 -6.23 -11.21 24.36
N SER A 132 -6.55 -11.99 23.31
CA SER A 132 -7.74 -12.85 23.30
C SER A 132 -7.69 -13.91 24.43
N PRO A 133 -8.69 -13.96 25.33
CA PRO A 133 -8.68 -14.91 26.45
C PRO A 133 -9.20 -16.30 26.06
N ASN A 134 -9.91 -16.41 24.94
CA ASN A 134 -10.50 -17.65 24.47
C ASN A 134 -10.55 -17.69 22.94
N TYR A 135 -10.81 -18.89 22.42
CA TYR A 135 -10.92 -19.17 21.00
C TYR A 135 -11.91 -18.27 20.25
N TRP A 136 -13.09 -18.02 20.82
CA TRP A 136 -14.16 -17.25 20.15
C TRP A 136 -13.77 -15.79 19.92
N VAL A 137 -13.09 -15.16 20.88
CA VAL A 137 -12.57 -13.80 20.70
C VAL A 137 -11.53 -13.78 19.57
N LEU A 138 -10.61 -14.75 19.53
CA LEU A 138 -9.64 -14.85 18.45
C LEU A 138 -10.31 -15.07 17.08
N LEU A 139 -11.36 -15.89 17.03
CA LEU A 139 -12.14 -16.16 15.81
C LEU A 139 -12.81 -14.89 15.27
N ILE A 140 -13.46 -14.11 16.15
CA ILE A 140 -14.08 -12.84 15.76
C ILE A 140 -13.00 -11.85 15.28
N MET A 141 -11.88 -11.76 16.00
CA MET A 141 -10.79 -10.88 15.57
C MET A 141 -10.22 -11.29 14.22
N ARG A 142 -10.14 -12.60 13.92
CA ARG A 142 -9.71 -13.08 12.59
C ARG A 142 -10.64 -12.66 11.47
N PHE A 143 -11.94 -12.78 11.71
CA PHE A 143 -12.94 -12.29 10.78
C PHE A 143 -12.78 -10.78 10.51
N ILE A 144 -12.57 -9.99 11.57
CA ILE A 144 -12.32 -8.53 11.45
C ILE A 144 -11.01 -8.24 10.72
N THR A 145 -9.92 -8.98 11.00
CA THR A 145 -8.64 -8.85 10.28
C THR A 145 -8.84 -9.06 8.78
N GLY A 146 -9.65 -10.05 8.38
CA GLY A 146 -10.01 -10.29 6.99
C GLY A 146 -10.72 -9.10 6.33
N ILE A 147 -11.68 -8.50 7.03
CA ILE A 147 -12.37 -7.28 6.57
C ILE A 147 -11.36 -6.15 6.35
N VAL A 148 -10.53 -5.86 7.36
CA VAL A 148 -9.60 -4.73 7.34
C VAL A 148 -8.56 -4.85 6.22
N LEU A 149 -8.01 -6.04 6.02
CA LEU A 149 -6.94 -6.29 5.03
C LEU A 149 -7.44 -6.38 3.59
N CYS A 150 -8.72 -6.62 3.36
CA CYS A 150 -9.28 -6.53 2.01
C CYS A 150 -9.06 -5.14 1.39
N GLY A 151 -9.20 -4.08 2.20
CA GLY A 151 -8.90 -2.70 1.78
C GLY A 151 -7.41 -2.50 1.47
N LEU A 152 -6.53 -3.15 2.22
CA LEU A 152 -5.07 -3.05 2.03
C LEU A 152 -4.63 -3.71 0.70
N LEU A 153 -5.18 -4.88 0.39
CA LEU A 153 -4.94 -5.62 -0.85
C LEU A 153 -5.40 -4.84 -2.09
N THR A 154 -6.66 -4.41 -2.08
CA THR A 154 -7.29 -3.72 -3.22
C THR A 154 -6.66 -2.36 -3.47
N CYS A 155 -6.56 -1.52 -2.44
CA CYS A 155 -6.01 -0.18 -2.59
C CYS A 155 -4.50 -0.20 -2.84
N GLY A 156 -3.75 -1.15 -2.27
CA GLY A 156 -2.29 -1.18 -2.37
C GLY A 156 -1.80 -1.39 -3.79
N ILE A 157 -2.38 -2.35 -4.51
CA ILE A 157 -2.02 -2.65 -5.90
C ILE A 157 -2.39 -1.48 -6.81
N VAL A 158 -3.61 -0.93 -6.65
CA VAL A 158 -4.10 0.19 -7.45
C VAL A 158 -3.24 1.43 -7.22
N TYR A 159 -2.97 1.76 -5.95
CA TYR A 159 -2.16 2.91 -5.56
C TYR A 159 -0.76 2.86 -6.19
N VAL A 160 -0.06 1.72 -6.09
CA VAL A 160 1.25 1.57 -6.75
C VAL A 160 1.12 1.69 -8.27
N GLY A 161 0.07 1.10 -8.86
CA GLY A 161 -0.16 1.15 -10.30
C GLY A 161 -0.42 2.56 -10.84
N GLU A 162 -1.06 3.43 -10.06
CA GLU A 162 -1.39 4.81 -10.45
C GLU A 162 -0.18 5.76 -10.40
N PHE A 163 0.87 5.42 -9.65
CA PHE A 163 2.14 6.15 -9.65
C PHE A 163 3.16 5.62 -10.67
N HIS A 164 2.77 4.67 -11.52
CA HIS A 164 3.60 4.11 -12.57
C HIS A 164 2.92 4.24 -13.94
N SER A 165 3.70 4.64 -14.94
CA SER A 165 3.24 4.60 -16.33
C SER A 165 3.00 3.16 -16.79
N ASN A 166 2.11 2.98 -17.76
CA ASN A 166 1.73 1.73 -18.43
C ASN A 166 2.95 0.86 -18.76
N LYS A 167 4.04 1.47 -19.26
CA LYS A 167 5.29 0.76 -19.61
C LYS A 167 5.93 0.04 -18.42
N HIS A 168 5.83 0.61 -17.21
CA HIS A 168 6.46 0.08 -16.01
C HIS A 168 5.47 -0.46 -14.97
N ARG A 169 4.16 -0.26 -15.18
CA ARG A 169 3.11 -0.66 -14.24
C ARG A 169 3.15 -2.15 -13.96
N THR A 170 3.19 -2.99 -15.00
CA THR A 170 3.26 -4.45 -14.84
C THR A 170 4.51 -4.89 -14.07
N GLN A 171 5.66 -4.29 -14.38
CA GLN A 171 6.91 -4.56 -13.66
C GLN A 171 6.83 -4.16 -12.19
N ALA A 172 6.20 -3.01 -11.90
CA ALA A 172 5.99 -2.54 -10.52
C ALA A 172 5.05 -3.47 -9.75
N VAL A 173 3.95 -3.92 -10.35
CA VAL A 173 3.02 -4.87 -9.72
C VAL A 173 3.69 -6.24 -9.50
N MET A 174 4.53 -6.71 -10.43
CA MET A 174 5.31 -7.93 -10.21
C MET A 174 6.31 -7.77 -9.07
N ALA A 175 7.06 -6.66 -9.04
CA ALA A 175 8.02 -6.39 -7.97
C ALA A 175 7.34 -6.23 -6.60
N LEU A 176 6.17 -5.60 -6.56
CA LEU A 176 5.29 -5.51 -5.40
C LEU A 176 4.97 -6.90 -4.84
N SER A 177 4.49 -7.82 -5.69
CA SER A 177 4.17 -9.18 -5.30
C SER A 177 5.41 -9.95 -4.83
N SER A 178 6.57 -9.76 -5.48
CA SER A 178 7.82 -10.38 -5.04
C SER A 178 8.25 -9.92 -3.66
N LEU A 179 8.09 -8.63 -3.33
CA LEU A 179 8.36 -8.12 -1.98
C LEU A 179 7.42 -8.72 -0.94
N ALA A 180 6.16 -8.97 -1.29
CA ALA A 180 5.17 -9.57 -0.39
C ALA A 180 5.59 -10.96 0.09
N VAL A 181 6.28 -11.76 -0.74
CA VAL A 181 6.81 -13.09 -0.39
C VAL A 181 7.78 -13.03 0.80
N GLY A 182 8.39 -11.87 1.06
CA GLY A 182 9.18 -11.63 2.28
C GLY A 182 8.41 -11.92 3.58
N ALA A 183 7.07 -11.94 3.53
CA ALA A 183 6.19 -12.35 4.63
C ALA A 183 6.55 -13.74 5.19
N PHE A 184 6.82 -14.72 4.32
CA PHE A 184 7.14 -16.09 4.77
C PHE A 184 8.45 -16.14 5.55
N VAL A 185 9.48 -15.43 5.04
CA VAL A 185 10.78 -15.34 5.71
C VAL A 185 10.63 -14.62 7.05
N TYR A 186 9.87 -13.52 7.09
CA TYR A 186 9.62 -12.76 8.31
C TYR A 186 8.87 -13.60 9.37
N CYS A 187 7.78 -14.28 8.97
CA CYS A 187 7.04 -15.20 9.83
C CYS A 187 7.92 -16.30 10.43
N ALA A 188 8.73 -16.95 9.58
CA ALA A 188 9.59 -18.04 10.00
C ALA A 188 10.72 -17.55 10.92
N ALA A 189 11.38 -16.45 10.57
CA ALA A 189 12.46 -15.88 11.37
C ALA A 189 11.98 -15.42 12.76
N LEU A 190 10.85 -14.71 12.83
CA LEU A 190 10.26 -14.33 14.11
C LEU A 190 9.75 -15.54 14.89
N GLY A 191 9.17 -16.52 14.20
CA GLY A 191 8.64 -17.73 14.84
C GLY A 191 9.77 -18.51 15.50
N TRP A 192 10.88 -18.70 14.78
CA TRP A 192 12.09 -19.31 15.29
C TRP A 192 12.71 -18.54 16.46
N LEU A 193 12.69 -17.21 16.40
CA LEU A 193 13.29 -16.38 17.44
C LEU A 193 12.46 -16.34 18.73
N ILE A 194 11.13 -16.34 18.64
CA ILE A 194 10.24 -16.03 19.77
C ILE A 194 9.60 -17.27 20.37
N LEU A 195 9.04 -18.16 19.54
CA LEU A 195 8.20 -19.27 20.00
C LEU A 195 8.93 -20.33 20.85
N PRO A 196 10.23 -20.63 20.62
CA PRO A 196 10.96 -21.58 21.46
C PRO A 196 11.34 -21.06 22.85
N ASN A 197 11.31 -19.74 23.06
CA ASN A 197 11.75 -19.18 24.33
C ASN A 197 10.64 -19.33 25.38
N GLU A 198 10.98 -19.83 26.57
CA GLU A 198 10.08 -19.85 27.74
C GLU A 198 9.95 -18.46 28.40
N VAL A 199 9.82 -17.41 27.58
CA VAL A 199 9.63 -16.04 28.05
C VAL A 199 8.20 -15.93 28.56
N SER A 200 8.03 -16.20 29.84
CA SER A 200 6.82 -15.89 30.61
C SER A 200 7.07 -14.57 31.32
N LEU A 201 6.82 -13.45 30.63
CA LEU A 201 6.88 -12.14 31.26
C LEU A 201 5.59 -11.94 32.06
N PRO A 202 5.65 -11.78 33.40
CA PRO A 202 4.49 -11.37 34.17
C PRO A 202 4.17 -9.92 33.81
N LEU A 203 3.11 -9.70 33.04
CA LEU A 203 2.59 -8.37 32.76
C LEU A 203 1.73 -7.94 33.95
N PHE A 204 2.21 -6.93 34.68
CA PHE A 204 1.53 -6.31 35.84
C PHE A 204 1.08 -7.29 36.94
N GLY A 205 1.72 -8.46 37.07
CA GLY A 205 1.38 -9.45 38.11
C GLY A 205 0.00 -10.11 37.97
N LEU A 206 -0.73 -9.85 36.89
CA LEU A 206 -2.10 -10.31 36.64
C LEU A 206 -2.23 -11.18 35.38
N TYR A 207 -1.24 -11.13 34.48
CA TYR A 207 -1.30 -11.80 33.18
C TYR A 207 0.05 -12.42 32.77
N THR A 208 0.06 -13.71 32.46
CA THR A 208 1.23 -14.40 31.90
C THR A 208 1.28 -14.12 30.41
N PHE A 209 2.19 -13.25 29.98
CA PHE A 209 2.35 -12.95 28.57
C PHE A 209 3.08 -14.11 27.89
N THR A 210 2.35 -14.91 27.12
CA THR A 210 2.88 -16.10 26.46
C THR A 210 3.62 -15.75 25.16
N PRO A 211 4.60 -16.57 24.73
CA PRO A 211 5.41 -16.28 23.55
C PRO A 211 4.59 -16.06 22.26
N TRP A 212 3.48 -16.78 22.07
CA TRP A 212 2.62 -16.59 20.90
C TRP A 212 1.94 -15.22 20.87
N ARG A 213 1.61 -14.64 22.03
CA ARG A 213 1.01 -13.30 22.14
C ARG A 213 2.02 -12.23 21.73
N LEU A 214 3.28 -12.38 22.18
CA LEU A 214 4.39 -11.52 21.76
C LEU A 214 4.66 -11.64 20.27
N TYR A 215 4.75 -12.88 19.78
CA TYR A 215 4.91 -13.17 18.36
C TYR A 215 3.81 -12.50 17.54
N TYR A 216 2.55 -12.61 17.97
CA TYR A 216 1.42 -12.05 17.25
C TYR A 216 1.45 -10.51 17.18
N ILE A 217 1.82 -9.84 18.27
CA ILE A 217 2.00 -8.37 18.27
C ILE A 217 3.13 -7.98 17.34
N LEU A 218 4.31 -8.58 17.50
CA LEU A 218 5.47 -8.19 16.71
C LEU A 218 5.24 -8.44 15.21
N LEU A 219 4.55 -9.53 14.87
CA LEU A 219 4.26 -9.89 13.50
C LEU A 219 3.32 -8.90 12.80
N GLY A 220 2.24 -8.48 13.46
CA GLY A 220 1.22 -7.64 12.84
C GLY A 220 1.38 -6.14 13.10
N VAL A 221 1.67 -5.76 14.35
CA VAL A 221 1.67 -4.35 14.78
C VAL A 221 2.88 -3.61 14.23
N VAL A 222 4.09 -4.16 14.38
CA VAL A 222 5.34 -3.49 13.97
C VAL A 222 5.34 -3.10 12.49
N PRO A 223 5.11 -4.02 11.53
CA PRO A 223 5.08 -3.63 10.13
C PRO A 223 3.91 -2.70 9.82
N SER A 224 2.74 -2.88 10.45
CA SER A 224 1.59 -1.98 10.23
C SER A 224 1.84 -0.54 10.70
N VAL A 225 2.54 -0.35 11.82
CA VAL A 225 2.94 0.98 12.31
C VAL A 225 3.93 1.63 11.34
N ILE A 226 4.98 0.90 10.96
CA ILE A 226 6.03 1.42 10.07
C ILE A 226 5.42 1.84 8.73
N VAL A 227 4.66 0.95 8.09
CA VAL A 227 4.02 1.22 6.80
C VAL A 227 2.95 2.30 6.95
N GLY A 228 2.15 2.26 8.02
CA GLY A 228 1.11 3.25 8.31
C GLY A 228 1.67 4.68 8.39
N ILE A 229 2.78 4.87 9.10
CA ILE A 229 3.47 6.17 9.19
C ILE A 229 3.97 6.61 7.81
N ILE A 230 4.59 5.72 7.03
CA ILE A 230 5.12 6.09 5.71
C ILE A 230 3.98 6.48 4.77
N VAL A 231 2.91 5.68 4.68
CA VAL A 231 1.74 5.95 3.83
C VAL A 231 1.02 7.22 4.27
N PHE A 232 1.02 7.52 5.58
CA PHE A 232 0.45 8.77 6.10
C PHE A 232 1.13 10.02 5.50
N PHE A 233 2.42 9.97 5.13
CA PHE A 233 3.12 11.11 4.51
C PHE A 233 3.11 11.11 2.98
N LEU A 234 2.67 10.01 2.34
CA LEU A 234 2.56 9.96 0.89
C LEU A 234 1.37 10.82 0.39
N PRO A 235 1.39 11.32 -0.86
CA PRO A 235 0.25 12.04 -1.42
C PRO A 235 -0.91 11.09 -1.73
N GLU A 236 -2.11 11.63 -1.97
CA GLU A 236 -3.20 10.83 -2.54
C GLU A 236 -2.90 10.52 -4.03
N SER A 237 -3.57 9.53 -4.60
CA SER A 237 -3.40 9.20 -6.02
C SER A 237 -3.78 10.39 -6.93
N PRO A 238 -2.90 10.80 -7.86
CA PRO A 238 -3.22 11.86 -8.82
C PRO A 238 -4.37 11.45 -9.75
N LYS A 239 -4.50 10.16 -10.08
CA LYS A 239 -5.58 9.65 -10.93
C LYS A 239 -6.94 9.75 -10.24
N TYR A 240 -6.99 9.44 -8.94
CA TYR A 240 -8.20 9.62 -8.14
C TYR A 240 -8.61 11.09 -8.07
N LEU A 241 -7.66 11.99 -7.81
CA LEU A 241 -7.95 13.42 -7.71
C LEU A 241 -8.50 14.00 -9.03
N LEU A 242 -7.95 13.57 -10.18
CA LEU A 242 -8.51 13.91 -11.48
C LEU A 242 -9.94 13.39 -11.65
N ALA A 243 -10.23 12.16 -11.24
CA ALA A 243 -11.58 11.59 -11.30
C ALA A 243 -12.58 12.34 -10.39
N CYS A 244 -12.11 12.93 -9.30
CA CYS A 244 -12.90 13.80 -8.41
C CYS A 244 -13.00 15.26 -8.89
N GLY A 245 -12.44 15.61 -10.05
CA GLY A 245 -12.43 16.98 -10.57
C GLY A 245 -11.46 17.94 -9.87
N LYS A 246 -10.52 17.42 -9.06
CA LYS A 246 -9.50 18.19 -8.33
C LYS A 246 -8.21 18.30 -9.13
N THR A 247 -8.28 18.98 -10.28
CA THR A 247 -7.19 19.08 -11.26
C THR A 247 -5.93 19.74 -10.72
N GLU A 248 -6.07 20.77 -9.88
CA GLU A 248 -4.93 21.53 -9.34
C GLU A 248 -4.16 20.70 -8.30
N GLU A 249 -4.87 19.98 -7.42
CA GLU A 249 -4.26 19.08 -6.45
C GLU A 249 -3.49 17.94 -7.14
N ALA A 250 -4.09 17.36 -8.19
CA ALA A 250 -3.45 16.32 -9.00
C ALA A 250 -2.18 16.82 -9.69
N LEU A 251 -2.22 18.05 -10.25
CA LEU A 251 -1.07 18.67 -10.90
C LEU A 251 0.08 18.91 -9.92
N GLU A 252 -0.21 19.41 -8.72
CA GLU A 252 0.81 19.63 -7.68
C GLU A 252 1.49 18.34 -7.24
N ILE A 253 0.74 17.23 -7.18
CA ILE A 253 1.30 15.91 -6.90
C ILE A 253 2.21 15.47 -8.06
N LEU A 254 1.77 15.58 -9.31
CA LEU A 254 2.60 15.22 -10.47
C LEU A 254 3.89 16.05 -10.54
N LYS A 255 3.83 17.35 -10.26
CA LYS A 255 5.02 18.22 -10.14
C LYS A 255 5.95 17.75 -9.02
N LYS A 256 5.40 17.37 -7.85
CA LYS A 256 6.19 16.81 -6.73
C LYS A 256 6.86 15.50 -7.13
N VAL A 257 6.15 14.60 -7.81
CA VAL A 257 6.68 13.33 -8.33
C VAL A 257 7.81 13.60 -9.32
N TYR A 258 7.59 14.48 -10.29
CA TYR A 258 8.61 14.89 -11.28
C TYR A 258 9.86 15.43 -10.59
N SER A 259 9.68 16.34 -9.63
CA SER A 259 10.80 16.98 -8.93
C SER A 259 11.64 15.96 -8.16
N ILE A 260 11.01 15.02 -7.45
CA ILE A 260 11.72 13.98 -6.69
C ILE A 260 12.37 12.95 -7.63
N ASN A 261 11.72 12.60 -8.74
CA ASN A 261 12.21 11.59 -9.66
C ASN A 261 13.34 12.08 -10.56
N LYS A 262 13.27 13.34 -11.02
CA LYS A 262 14.24 13.95 -11.95
C LYS A 262 15.25 14.88 -11.27
N GLY A 263 15.04 15.24 -10.00
CA GLY A 263 15.88 16.21 -9.28
C GLY A 263 15.77 17.64 -9.82
N LYS A 264 14.69 17.95 -10.56
CA LYS A 264 14.45 19.27 -11.18
C LYS A 264 13.43 20.07 -10.38
N PRO A 265 13.42 21.41 -10.46
CA PRO A 265 12.40 22.22 -9.80
C PRO A 265 11.01 21.92 -10.39
N LYS A 266 9.97 22.08 -9.56
CA LYS A 266 8.57 21.82 -9.93
C LYS A 266 8.10 22.64 -11.13
N ASP A 267 8.61 23.85 -11.29
CA ASP A 267 8.21 24.80 -12.34
C ASP A 267 8.66 24.37 -13.75
N GLN A 268 9.59 23.41 -13.83
CA GLN A 268 10.02 22.82 -15.11
C GLN A 268 9.15 21.62 -15.55
N TYR A 269 8.09 21.31 -14.81
CA TYR A 269 7.17 20.25 -15.21
C TYR A 269 6.40 20.68 -16.48
N PRO A 270 6.48 19.91 -17.58
CA PRO A 270 6.03 20.36 -18.90
C PRO A 270 4.51 20.29 -19.13
N VAL A 271 3.73 19.85 -18.13
CA VAL A 271 2.29 19.62 -18.26
C VAL A 271 1.51 20.63 -17.42
N CYS A 272 0.44 21.19 -18.02
CA CYS A 272 -0.58 21.99 -17.34
C CYS A 272 -1.97 21.41 -17.71
N PHE A 273 -2.85 21.28 -16.71
CA PHE A 273 -4.27 21.00 -16.95
C PHE A 273 -5.02 22.34 -17.00
N TYR A 274 -5.87 22.53 -18.01
CA TYR A 274 -6.83 23.65 -18.04
C TYR A 274 -8.20 23.11 -17.61
N SER A 275 -8.83 23.79 -16.65
CA SER A 275 -10.21 23.55 -16.20
C SER A 275 -11.23 24.05 -17.22
#